data_AF-A0A8D0BZR3-F1
#
_entry.id   AF-A0A8D0BZR3-F1
#
_cell.length_a   1.000
_cell.length_b   1.000
_cell.length_c   1.000
_cell.angle_alpha   90.00
_cell.angle_beta   90.00
_cell.angle_gamma   90.00
#
_symmetry.space_group_name_H-M   'P 1'
#
loop_
_entity.id
_entity.type
_entity.pdbx_description
1 polymer ?
#
loop_
_entity_poly.entity_id
_entity_poly.type
_entity_poly.pdbx_seq_one_letter_code
_entity_poly.pdbx_strand_id
1 'polypeptide(L)'
;MNLKLIYVSVLMFGIAGLFLFMYLQDWIEEQHTVSEEKLYQTINQDSTFYATEESETVPKNWTSARKLSKPSKTIIEREHSQRDADPFLGMGSFSTTGLSKYSQKIKSFHKYFKHVNILPAVHSLKNYFIRDDQWKHAEQVQKNRRLLLFEFCRKYIGEHRAQSHLVRMVSRIYVEDKYKLLYCEVPKAGCSNWKRVLMVLGGLAKSTANITHNAVHYGKHLQKLDSYDTKGIYLRLKTYTKVIFVRDPMERLVSAFRDKFEHPNSYYHPVFGKAIIKKYRLNADSKALKTGSGVTFKEFIQYLLDSHRPVGMDTHWEQISRLCYPCAINYDFIGKFETLEEDANHFLKLLGAPKGLAFPNFKDRHSTDRRTNADVVKQYLSEIPASDRQQIYDFYYLDYLMFNYTVPYAWP
;
A
#
# COMPACT_ATOMS: atom_id res chain seq x y z
N MET A 1 39.62 7.68 43.91
CA MET A 1 39.61 7.88 42.43
C MET A 1 40.01 9.33 42.15
N ASN A 2 40.97 9.60 41.27
CA ASN A 2 41.46 10.98 41.07
C ASN A 2 40.52 11.75 40.12
N LEU A 3 39.71 12.67 40.66
CA LEU A 3 38.72 13.44 39.90
C LEU A 3 39.35 14.24 38.74
N LYS A 4 40.58 14.74 38.88
CA LYS A 4 41.26 15.48 37.80
C LYS A 4 41.54 14.56 36.60
N LEU A 5 41.92 13.31 36.84
CA LEU A 5 42.20 12.35 35.78
C LEU A 5 40.92 11.97 35.03
N ILE A 6 39.81 11.76 35.75
CA ILE A 6 38.48 11.49 35.16
C ILE A 6 38.02 12.69 34.32
N TYR A 7 38.13 13.91 34.85
CA TYR A 7 37.74 15.12 34.14
C TYR A 7 38.54 15.30 32.84
N VAL A 8 39.86 15.12 32.89
CA VAL A 8 40.72 15.17 31.69
C VAL A 8 40.36 14.08 30.68
N SER A 9 40.10 12.83 31.11
CA SER A 9 39.64 11.79 30.20
C SER A 9 38.29 12.13 29.55
N VAL A 10 37.29 12.56 30.33
CA VAL A 10 35.97 12.94 29.79
C VAL A 10 36.08 14.11 28.82
N LEU A 11 36.92 15.11 29.12
CA LEU A 11 37.15 16.25 28.24
C LEU A 11 37.81 15.81 26.92
N MET A 12 38.87 14.99 26.99
CA MET A 12 39.61 14.53 25.81
C MET A 12 38.77 13.59 24.92
N PHE A 13 38.04 12.63 25.51
CA PHE A 13 37.15 11.75 24.75
C PHE A 13 35.91 12.48 24.21
N GLY A 14 35.38 13.46 24.94
CA GLY A 14 34.26 14.29 24.47
C GLY A 14 34.65 15.18 23.29
N ILE A 15 35.82 15.82 23.35
CA ILE A 15 36.36 16.66 22.26
C ILE A 15 36.71 15.80 21.03
N ALA A 16 37.41 14.67 21.22
CA ALA A 16 37.71 13.75 20.12
C ALA A 16 36.45 13.15 19.48
N GLY A 17 35.42 12.84 20.28
CA GLY A 17 34.12 12.38 19.80
C GLY A 17 33.37 13.45 18.99
N LEU A 18 33.43 14.72 19.41
CA LEU A 18 32.88 15.84 18.66
C LEU A 18 33.59 16.06 17.32
N PHE A 19 34.93 16.03 17.29
CA PHE A 19 35.68 16.15 16.03
C PHE A 19 35.42 14.97 15.09
N LEU A 20 35.32 13.74 15.60
CA LEU A 20 34.95 12.57 14.79
C LEU A 20 33.52 12.69 14.25
N PHE A 21 32.58 13.18 15.06
CA PHE A 21 31.20 13.41 14.61
C PHE A 21 31.12 14.49 13.52
N MET A 22 31.81 15.62 13.70
CA MET A 22 31.88 16.68 12.69
C MET A 22 32.53 16.18 11.39
N TYR A 23 33.64 15.44 11.47
CA TYR A 23 34.31 14.85 10.31
C TYR A 23 33.42 13.83 9.58
N LEU A 24 32.68 13.00 10.31
CA LEU A 24 31.72 12.06 9.71
C LEU A 24 30.52 12.78 9.07
N GLN A 25 30.05 13.89 9.66
CA GLN A 25 28.97 14.70 9.09
C GLN A 25 29.42 15.38 7.79
N ASP A 26 30.60 16.02 7.80
CA ASP A 26 31.21 16.68 6.64
C ASP A 26 31.47 15.67 5.50
N TRP A 27 32.00 14.49 5.83
CA TRP A 27 32.17 13.39 4.87
C TRP A 27 30.84 12.87 4.28
N ILE A 28 29.77 12.81 5.09
CA ILE A 28 28.43 12.43 4.60
C ILE A 28 27.88 13.51 3.65
N GLU A 29 28.03 14.79 3.98
CA GLU A 29 27.60 15.90 3.12
C GLU A 29 28.40 15.94 1.80
N GLU A 30 29.71 15.67 1.84
CA GLU A 30 30.57 15.55 0.66
C GLU A 30 30.22 14.34 -0.23
N GLN A 31 29.83 13.20 0.35
CA GLN A 31 29.28 12.08 -0.43
C GLN A 31 27.93 12.43 -1.09
N HIS A 32 27.10 13.23 -0.43
CA HIS A 32 25.82 13.66 -0.98
C HIS A 32 25.97 14.68 -2.12
N THR A 33 26.83 15.68 -2.00
CA THR A 33 27.09 16.67 -3.07
C THR A 33 27.72 16.03 -4.31
N VAL A 34 28.72 15.13 -4.14
CA VAL A 34 29.30 14.35 -5.25
C VAL A 34 28.28 13.40 -5.89
N SER A 35 27.28 12.93 -5.15
CA SER A 35 26.17 12.16 -5.71
C SER A 35 25.17 13.04 -6.49
N GLU A 36 24.91 14.26 -6.05
CA GLU A 36 24.03 15.21 -6.76
C GLU A 36 24.69 15.76 -8.02
N GLU A 37 25.98 16.12 -8.01
CA GLU A 37 26.71 16.53 -9.23
C GLU A 37 26.70 15.42 -10.30
N LYS A 38 26.94 14.17 -9.91
CA LYS A 38 26.85 13.02 -10.83
C LYS A 38 25.44 12.81 -11.38
N LEU A 39 24.40 13.07 -10.57
CA LEU A 39 23.01 13.01 -11.02
C LEU A 39 22.72 14.13 -12.03
N TYR A 40 23.15 15.37 -11.75
CA TYR A 40 22.98 16.53 -12.64
C TYR A 40 23.77 16.39 -13.95
N GLN A 41 25.00 15.87 -13.93
CA GLN A 41 25.76 15.59 -15.16
C GLN A 41 25.09 14.50 -16.01
N THR A 42 24.53 13.46 -15.38
CA THR A 42 23.79 12.40 -16.09
C THR A 42 22.52 12.96 -16.76
N ILE A 43 21.77 13.83 -16.06
CA ILE A 43 20.56 14.49 -16.58
C ILE A 43 20.88 15.47 -17.74
N ASN A 44 22.01 16.17 -17.67
CA ASN A 44 22.43 17.09 -18.72
C ASN A 44 22.95 16.38 -19.98
N GLN A 45 23.53 15.18 -19.88
CA GLN A 45 23.89 14.38 -21.06
C GLN A 45 22.66 13.81 -21.79
N ASP A 46 21.65 13.33 -21.05
CA ASP A 46 20.39 12.83 -21.64
C ASP A 46 19.59 13.94 -22.36
N SER A 47 19.70 15.20 -21.93
CA SER A 47 18.98 16.32 -22.56
C SER A 47 19.63 16.83 -23.84
N THR A 48 20.94 16.64 -24.04
CA THR A 48 21.60 16.90 -25.34
C THR A 48 21.22 15.91 -26.44
N PHE A 49 20.64 14.74 -26.12
CA PHE A 49 20.26 13.73 -27.12
C PHE A 49 18.89 13.99 -27.79
N TYR A 50 18.13 14.98 -27.32
CA TYR A 50 16.78 15.31 -27.81
C TYR A 50 16.72 16.57 -28.70
N ALA A 51 17.87 17.07 -29.18
CA ALA A 51 17.97 18.36 -29.88
C ALA A 51 18.47 18.26 -31.34
N THR A 52 18.37 17.10 -32.00
CA THR A 52 18.67 16.93 -33.43
C THR A 52 17.80 15.86 -34.09
N GLU A 53 16.58 16.22 -34.51
CA GLU A 53 15.88 15.63 -35.68
C GLU A 53 14.52 16.33 -35.90
N GLU A 54 14.52 17.35 -36.77
CA GLU A 54 13.50 17.58 -37.82
C GLU A 54 13.80 18.91 -38.53
N SER A 55 14.37 18.82 -39.73
CA SER A 55 14.38 19.91 -40.70
C SER A 55 14.05 19.36 -42.08
N GLU A 56 12.82 19.56 -42.55
CA GLU A 56 12.51 19.57 -43.99
C GLU A 56 11.18 20.29 -44.27
N THR A 57 10.95 20.66 -45.52
CA THR A 57 10.24 21.91 -45.87
C THR A 57 8.91 21.74 -46.61
N VAL A 58 7.86 22.42 -46.11
CA VAL A 58 6.98 23.40 -46.82
C VAL A 58 6.60 23.07 -48.30
N PRO A 59 5.29 22.96 -48.66
CA PRO A 59 4.60 24.17 -49.11
C PRO A 59 3.12 24.41 -48.75
N LYS A 60 2.85 25.71 -48.56
CA LYS A 60 1.59 26.49 -48.50
C LYS A 60 0.51 25.98 -49.49
N ASN A 61 -0.80 26.04 -49.20
CA ASN A 61 -1.62 27.28 -49.30
C ASN A 61 -3.13 27.10 -48.92
N TRP A 62 -3.84 28.25 -48.82
CA TRP A 62 -5.34 28.46 -48.87
C TRP A 62 -6.23 28.43 -47.60
N THR A 63 -6.33 29.61 -46.97
CA THR A 63 -7.57 30.44 -46.79
C THR A 63 -8.93 29.87 -46.34
N SER A 64 -9.40 30.41 -45.20
CA SER A 64 -10.72 31.07 -45.02
C SER A 64 -12.04 30.29 -44.75
N ALA A 65 -12.38 30.24 -43.46
CA ALA A 65 -13.60 30.82 -42.85
C ALA A 65 -15.02 30.17 -42.91
N ARG A 66 -15.74 30.39 -41.78
CA ARG A 66 -17.20 30.42 -41.51
C ARG A 66 -17.93 29.18 -40.92
N LYS A 67 -18.65 29.52 -39.84
CA LYS A 67 -19.89 28.94 -39.25
C LYS A 67 -20.82 28.29 -40.32
N LEU A 68 -21.69 27.30 -40.02
CA LEU A 68 -22.90 27.45 -39.17
C LEU A 68 -23.64 26.09 -38.94
N SER A 69 -24.59 26.08 -37.99
CA SER A 69 -25.85 25.26 -37.92
C SER A 69 -25.86 23.72 -37.76
N LYS A 70 -26.40 23.27 -36.61
CA LYS A 70 -27.34 22.12 -36.42
C LYS A 70 -28.75 22.48 -37.01
N PRO A 71 -29.76 21.58 -37.16
CA PRO A 71 -30.04 20.28 -36.48
C PRO A 71 -30.26 19.09 -37.48
N SER A 72 -30.97 17.96 -37.29
CA SER A 72 -32.02 17.55 -36.32
C SER A 72 -32.21 16.02 -36.13
N LYS A 73 -33.40 15.64 -35.60
CA LYS A 73 -33.98 14.31 -35.26
C LYS A 73 -34.27 13.42 -36.49
N THR A 74 -34.44 12.08 -36.41
CA THR A 74 -35.65 11.34 -35.90
C THR A 74 -35.33 9.83 -35.83
N ILE A 75 -35.42 9.14 -34.68
CA ILE A 75 -36.45 8.14 -34.26
C ILE A 75 -36.89 7.11 -35.32
N ILE A 76 -36.74 5.81 -35.01
CA ILE A 76 -37.66 4.68 -35.30
C ILE A 76 -37.35 3.53 -34.30
N GLU A 77 -38.31 2.64 -34.08
CA GLU A 77 -38.42 1.74 -32.92
C GLU A 77 -37.85 0.30 -33.10
N ARG A 78 -38.02 -0.46 -32.02
CA ARG A 78 -37.91 -1.92 -31.76
C ARG A 78 -38.27 -2.84 -32.96
N GLU A 79 -37.85 -4.12 -33.02
CA GLU A 79 -38.03 -5.15 -31.97
C GLU A 79 -37.15 -6.44 -32.12
N HIS A 80 -37.39 -7.41 -31.21
CA HIS A 80 -36.66 -8.64 -30.85
C HIS A 80 -36.02 -9.55 -31.93
N SER A 81 -34.89 -10.17 -31.54
CA SER A 81 -34.62 -11.62 -31.74
C SER A 81 -33.54 -12.14 -30.78
N GLN A 82 -33.75 -13.29 -30.14
CA GLN A 82 -32.72 -14.01 -29.35
C GLN A 82 -31.81 -14.84 -30.27
N ARG A 83 -30.51 -14.90 -29.96
CA ARG A 83 -29.66 -16.08 -30.18
C ARG A 83 -28.34 -15.98 -29.41
N ASP A 84 -27.95 -17.08 -28.79
CA ASP A 84 -26.68 -17.21 -28.06
C ASP A 84 -25.47 -17.29 -29.01
N ALA A 85 -24.35 -16.65 -28.63
CA ALA A 85 -23.02 -16.92 -29.15
C ALA A 85 -21.92 -16.35 -28.22
N ASP A 86 -20.83 -17.11 -28.03
CA ASP A 86 -19.61 -16.70 -27.32
C ASP A 86 -18.92 -15.49 -27.98
N PRO A 87 -18.34 -14.57 -27.18
CA PRO A 87 -17.37 -13.59 -27.65
C PRO A 87 -15.96 -13.82 -27.07
N PHE A 88 -15.32 -14.91 -27.46
CA PHE A 88 -13.85 -14.89 -27.63
C PHE A 88 -13.53 -14.62 -29.10
N LEU A 89 -12.44 -13.86 -29.35
CA LEU A 89 -11.98 -13.33 -30.65
C LEU A 89 -12.70 -12.04 -31.10
N GLY A 90 -12.03 -10.89 -30.93
CA GLY A 90 -12.56 -9.62 -31.42
C GLY A 90 -11.92 -8.34 -30.88
N MET A 91 -10.59 -8.25 -30.75
CA MET A 91 -9.93 -6.93 -30.57
C MET A 91 -8.67 -6.81 -31.42
N GLY A 92 -8.72 -5.87 -32.36
CA GLY A 92 -7.61 -5.51 -33.24
C GLY A 92 -6.49 -4.76 -32.50
N SER A 93 -5.37 -4.58 -33.22
CA SER A 93 -4.14 -3.96 -32.73
C SER A 93 -4.35 -2.58 -32.12
N PHE A 94 -3.82 -2.38 -30.91
CA PHE A 94 -3.56 -1.06 -30.35
C PHE A 94 -2.05 -0.86 -30.14
N SER A 95 -1.59 0.40 -30.29
CA SER A 95 -0.19 0.73 -30.55
C SER A 95 0.79 0.32 -29.45
N THR A 96 1.91 -0.29 -29.85
CA THR A 96 2.98 -0.83 -28.98
C THR A 96 3.87 0.25 -28.34
N THR A 97 3.67 1.53 -28.67
CA THR A 97 4.54 2.65 -28.27
C THR A 97 4.40 3.05 -26.79
N GLY A 98 3.21 2.90 -26.19
CA GLY A 98 2.97 3.24 -24.77
C GLY A 98 3.66 2.32 -23.77
N LEU A 99 3.80 1.03 -24.10
CA LEU A 99 4.44 0.02 -23.24
C LEU A 99 5.98 0.21 -23.15
N SER A 100 6.59 0.79 -24.18
CA SER A 100 8.04 1.00 -24.26
C SER A 100 8.55 1.97 -23.18
N LYS A 101 7.92 3.15 -23.07
CA LYS A 101 8.31 4.19 -22.10
C LYS A 101 8.13 3.74 -20.64
N TYR A 102 7.12 2.92 -20.35
CA TYR A 102 6.89 2.40 -18.99
C TYR A 102 7.91 1.31 -18.62
N SER A 103 8.32 0.48 -19.59
CA SER A 103 9.41 -0.51 -19.42
C SER A 103 10.75 0.14 -19.07
N GLN A 104 11.07 1.29 -19.67
CA GLN A 104 12.31 2.04 -19.36
C GLN A 104 12.37 2.52 -17.90
N LYS A 105 11.25 2.97 -17.32
CA LYS A 105 11.20 3.50 -15.95
C LYS A 105 11.52 2.45 -14.86
N ILE A 106 11.33 1.16 -15.16
CA ILE A 106 11.60 0.04 -14.25
C ILE A 106 13.09 -0.39 -14.29
N LYS A 107 13.80 -0.14 -15.41
CA LYS A 107 15.19 -0.58 -15.60
C LYS A 107 16.21 0.19 -14.75
N SER A 108 15.90 1.43 -14.35
CA SER A 108 16.81 2.32 -13.60
C SER A 108 17.25 1.77 -12.22
N PHE A 109 16.46 0.89 -11.60
CA PHE A 109 16.72 0.38 -10.23
C PHE A 109 17.69 -0.82 -10.13
N HIS A 110 18.32 -1.26 -11.23
CA HIS A 110 19.02 -2.55 -11.30
C HIS A 110 20.55 -2.47 -11.20
N LYS A 111 21.12 -2.33 -9.99
CA LYS A 111 22.55 -2.65 -9.77
C LYS A 111 22.93 -2.97 -8.31
N TYR A 112 22.76 -4.24 -7.87
CA TYR A 112 23.85 -5.12 -7.38
C TYR A 112 23.41 -6.38 -6.60
N PHE A 113 24.19 -7.46 -6.82
CA PHE A 113 24.45 -8.64 -5.97
C PHE A 113 23.38 -9.73 -5.74
N LYS A 114 23.87 -10.85 -5.15
CA LYS A 114 23.58 -12.24 -5.55
C LYS A 114 22.67 -13.04 -4.59
N HIS A 115 21.96 -13.99 -5.20
CA HIS A 115 21.36 -15.24 -4.72
C HIS A 115 21.04 -15.44 -3.22
N VAL A 116 19.74 -15.65 -2.93
CA VAL A 116 19.29 -16.76 -2.07
C VAL A 116 18.00 -17.34 -2.67
N ASN A 117 18.04 -18.57 -3.19
CA ASN A 117 16.84 -19.27 -3.67
C ASN A 117 16.13 -19.95 -2.50
N ILE A 118 14.95 -19.45 -2.13
CA ILE A 118 14.03 -20.10 -1.19
C ILE A 118 12.84 -20.61 -1.99
N LEU A 119 12.83 -21.92 -2.26
CA LEU A 119 11.69 -22.61 -2.88
C LEU A 119 10.46 -22.49 -1.95
N PRO A 120 9.24 -22.25 -2.46
CA PRO A 120 8.07 -22.15 -1.60
C PRO A 120 7.68 -23.54 -1.10
N ALA A 121 8.02 -23.85 0.16
CA ALA A 121 7.34 -24.92 0.87
C ALA A 121 5.86 -24.50 1.04
N VAL A 122 4.96 -25.16 0.32
CA VAL A 122 3.52 -25.03 0.55
C VAL A 122 3.22 -25.72 1.88
N HIS A 123 3.23 -24.95 2.96
CA HIS A 123 2.69 -25.45 4.21
C HIS A 123 1.18 -25.58 3.99
N SER A 124 0.69 -26.82 3.89
CA SER A 124 -0.74 -27.06 3.99
C SER A 124 -1.16 -26.52 5.36
N LEU A 125 -2.21 -25.69 5.40
CA LEU A 125 -3.02 -25.60 6.61
C LEU A 125 -3.32 -27.04 7.03
N LYS A 126 -3.26 -27.35 8.34
CA LYS A 126 -3.59 -28.71 8.78
C LYS A 126 -4.95 -29.05 8.22
N ASN A 127 -5.04 -30.13 7.44
CA ASN A 127 -6.30 -30.65 6.93
C ASN A 127 -7.13 -31.19 8.10
N TYR A 128 -7.72 -30.27 8.87
CA TYR A 128 -8.99 -30.53 9.51
C TYR A 128 -9.94 -30.80 8.34
N PHE A 129 -10.26 -32.07 8.12
CA PHE A 129 -11.16 -32.51 7.05
C PHE A 129 -12.56 -31.97 7.34
N ILE A 130 -12.80 -30.71 6.95
CA ILE A 130 -14.11 -30.10 6.87
C ILE A 130 -14.81 -30.75 5.67
N ARG A 131 -15.40 -31.92 5.92
CA ARG A 131 -16.26 -32.65 4.96
C ARG A 131 -17.62 -31.96 4.87
N ASP A 132 -17.60 -30.71 4.43
CA ASP A 132 -18.76 -29.85 4.28
C ASP A 132 -18.64 -29.09 2.95
N ASP A 133 -19.50 -29.45 1.99
CA ASP A 133 -19.47 -28.94 0.61
C ASP A 133 -19.61 -27.42 0.54
N GLN A 134 -20.13 -26.79 1.60
CA GLN A 134 -20.25 -25.33 1.76
C GLN A 134 -18.92 -24.58 1.53
N TRP A 135 -17.76 -25.19 1.78
CA TRP A 135 -16.47 -24.48 1.80
C TRP A 135 -15.59 -24.72 0.57
N LYS A 136 -16.00 -25.60 -0.35
CA LYS A 136 -15.29 -25.86 -1.63
C LYS A 136 -15.06 -24.58 -2.43
N HIS A 137 -16.02 -23.64 -2.41
CA HIS A 137 -15.87 -22.34 -3.07
C HIS A 137 -14.75 -21.50 -2.45
N ALA A 138 -14.77 -21.33 -1.13
CA ALA A 138 -13.78 -20.53 -0.41
C ALA A 138 -12.37 -21.11 -0.54
N GLU A 139 -12.20 -22.44 -0.50
CA GLU A 139 -10.92 -23.10 -0.74
C GLU A 139 -10.40 -22.85 -2.17
N GLN A 140 -11.26 -22.94 -3.19
CA GLN A 140 -10.88 -22.65 -4.57
C GLN A 140 -10.54 -21.16 -4.79
N VAL A 141 -11.26 -20.24 -4.14
CA VAL A 141 -10.94 -18.81 -4.14
C VAL A 141 -9.57 -18.56 -3.51
N GLN A 142 -9.26 -19.18 -2.37
CA GLN A 142 -7.96 -19.04 -1.71
C GLN A 142 -6.81 -19.65 -2.54
N LYS A 143 -7.04 -20.82 -3.16
CA LYS A 143 -6.09 -21.43 -4.12
C LYS A 143 -5.79 -20.47 -5.27
N ASN A 144 -6.83 -19.88 -5.89
CA ASN A 144 -6.68 -18.92 -6.98
C ASN A 144 -5.91 -17.66 -6.55
N ARG A 145 -6.24 -17.07 -5.40
CA ARG A 145 -5.56 -15.89 -4.85
C ARG A 145 -4.06 -16.14 -4.60
N ARG A 146 -3.71 -17.31 -4.04
CA ARG A 146 -2.30 -17.69 -3.79
C ARG A 146 -1.52 -17.98 -5.07
N LEU A 147 -2.13 -18.68 -6.04
CA LEU A 147 -1.52 -18.92 -7.35
C LEU A 147 -1.26 -17.62 -8.10
N LEU A 148 -2.22 -16.69 -8.10
CA LEU A 148 -2.07 -15.36 -8.69
C LEU A 148 -0.91 -14.58 -8.04
N LEU A 149 -0.85 -14.53 -6.71
CA LEU A 149 0.26 -13.87 -5.99
C LEU A 149 1.61 -14.49 -6.36
N PHE A 150 1.70 -15.82 -6.37
CA PHE A 150 2.91 -16.55 -6.76
C PHE A 150 3.36 -16.20 -8.19
N GLU A 151 2.43 -16.22 -9.15
CA GLU A 151 2.69 -15.87 -10.55
C GLU A 151 3.09 -14.41 -10.74
N PHE A 152 2.42 -13.50 -10.04
CA PHE A 152 2.80 -12.09 -9.99
C PHE A 152 4.25 -11.92 -9.49
N CYS A 153 4.59 -12.54 -8.37
CA CYS A 153 5.92 -12.42 -7.78
C CYS A 153 7.00 -13.04 -8.68
N ARG A 154 6.70 -14.19 -9.32
CA ARG A 154 7.57 -14.84 -10.31
C ARG A 154 7.83 -13.92 -11.51
N LYS A 155 6.80 -13.25 -12.02
CA LYS A 155 6.87 -12.39 -13.22
C LYS A 155 7.50 -11.02 -12.97
N TYR A 156 7.15 -10.34 -11.87
CA TYR A 156 7.48 -8.91 -11.68
C TYR A 156 8.64 -8.64 -10.71
N ILE A 157 9.04 -9.61 -9.87
CA ILE A 157 10.15 -9.44 -8.91
C ILE A 157 11.37 -10.31 -9.29
N GLY A 158 11.15 -11.46 -9.94
CA GLY A 158 12.23 -12.35 -10.39
C GLY A 158 13.10 -12.90 -9.25
N GLU A 159 14.31 -13.37 -9.57
CA GLU A 159 15.29 -13.82 -8.55
C GLU A 159 15.92 -12.64 -7.77
N HIS A 160 15.80 -11.40 -8.27
CA HIS A 160 16.42 -10.21 -7.69
C HIS A 160 15.53 -9.54 -6.64
N ARG A 161 15.32 -10.23 -5.52
CA ARG A 161 14.67 -9.63 -4.34
C ARG A 161 15.57 -8.52 -3.76
N ALA A 162 15.11 -7.28 -3.83
CA ALA A 162 15.72 -6.17 -3.09
C ALA A 162 15.80 -6.51 -1.59
N GLN A 163 17.01 -6.50 -1.02
CA GLN A 163 17.25 -6.91 0.36
C GLN A 163 16.70 -5.87 1.34
N SER A 164 15.42 -6.03 1.71
CA SER A 164 14.86 -5.34 2.89
C SER A 164 15.33 -6.05 4.16
N HIS A 165 15.83 -5.29 5.12
CA HIS A 165 16.26 -5.81 6.42
C HIS A 165 15.16 -6.65 7.08
N LEU A 166 15.49 -7.85 7.59
CA LEU A 166 14.51 -8.82 8.07
C LEU A 166 13.53 -8.23 9.09
N VAL A 167 14.04 -7.46 10.05
CA VAL A 167 13.24 -6.76 11.09
C VAL A 167 12.20 -5.83 10.45
N ARG A 168 12.58 -5.04 9.43
CA ARG A 168 11.64 -4.16 8.70
C ARG A 168 10.57 -4.99 8.00
N MET A 169 10.96 -6.09 7.36
CA MET A 169 10.08 -6.99 6.61
C MET A 169 8.97 -7.60 7.49
N VAL A 170 9.28 -7.90 8.76
CA VAL A 170 8.35 -8.53 9.70
C VAL A 170 7.72 -7.57 10.72
N SER A 171 8.07 -6.29 10.70
CA SER A 171 7.62 -5.26 11.66
C SER A 171 6.12 -4.99 11.75
N ARG A 172 5.36 -5.52 10.78
CA ARG A 172 3.90 -5.42 10.69
C ARG A 172 3.18 -6.74 10.98
N ILE A 173 3.92 -7.80 11.29
CA ILE A 173 3.37 -9.13 11.56
C ILE A 173 3.17 -9.27 13.07
N TYR A 174 1.93 -9.53 13.47
CA TYR A 174 1.60 -9.93 14.84
C TYR A 174 1.66 -11.45 14.96
N VAL A 175 2.09 -11.91 16.13
CA VAL A 175 2.30 -13.32 16.46
C VAL A 175 1.25 -13.77 17.46
N GLU A 176 0.63 -14.91 17.19
CA GLU A 176 -0.14 -15.66 18.17
C GLU A 176 0.41 -17.10 18.20
N ASP A 177 1.09 -17.46 19.29
CA ASP A 177 1.87 -18.69 19.39
C ASP A 177 1.00 -19.95 19.63
N LYS A 178 -0.18 -19.81 20.24
CA LYS A 178 -1.05 -20.94 20.61
C LYS A 178 -1.67 -21.61 19.38
N TYR A 179 -2.14 -20.82 18.42
CA TYR A 179 -2.69 -21.26 17.14
C TYR A 179 -1.64 -21.25 16.02
N LYS A 180 -0.38 -20.91 16.33
CA LYS A 180 0.75 -20.79 15.39
C LYS A 180 0.40 -19.90 14.20
N LEU A 181 0.00 -18.67 14.50
CA LEU A 181 -0.52 -17.69 13.55
C LEU A 181 0.40 -16.47 13.44
N LEU A 182 0.63 -16.04 12.20
CA LEU A 182 1.28 -14.79 11.81
C LEU A 182 0.31 -13.94 11.00
N TYR A 183 -0.18 -12.83 11.56
CA TYR A 183 -1.09 -11.90 10.90
C TYR A 183 -0.36 -10.64 10.48
N CYS A 184 -0.27 -10.35 9.17
CA CYS A 184 0.29 -9.07 8.72
C CYS A 184 -0.77 -7.96 8.71
N GLU A 185 -0.49 -6.89 9.44
CA GLU A 185 -1.38 -5.74 9.58
C GLU A 185 -1.29 -4.81 8.37
N VAL A 186 -2.30 -4.90 7.51
CA VAL A 186 -2.61 -3.86 6.50
C VAL A 186 -3.62 -2.88 7.11
N PRO A 187 -3.24 -1.61 7.37
CA PRO A 187 -4.18 -0.63 7.91
C PRO A 187 -5.34 -0.38 6.96
N LYS A 188 -6.52 -0.11 7.54
CA LYS A 188 -7.82 0.11 6.87
C LYS A 188 -8.41 -1.10 6.11
N ALA A 189 -7.75 -2.27 6.18
CA ALA A 189 -8.28 -3.58 5.76
C ALA A 189 -8.76 -4.43 6.96
N GLY A 190 -9.53 -3.83 7.88
CA GLY A 190 -10.10 -4.55 9.04
C GLY A 190 -9.13 -4.78 10.22
N CYS A 191 -7.93 -4.20 10.19
CA CYS A 191 -6.84 -4.42 11.14
C CYS A 191 -7.21 -4.37 12.64
N SER A 192 -8.01 -3.40 13.09
CA SER A 192 -8.42 -3.31 14.50
C SER A 192 -9.20 -4.54 14.94
N ASN A 193 -10.07 -5.06 14.08
CA ASN A 193 -10.92 -6.21 14.36
C ASN A 193 -10.12 -7.52 14.29
N TRP A 194 -9.12 -7.61 13.40
CA TRP A 194 -8.14 -8.70 13.44
C TRP A 194 -7.33 -8.74 14.74
N LYS A 195 -6.86 -7.60 15.23
CA LYS A 195 -6.19 -7.55 16.54
C LYS A 195 -7.10 -8.00 17.69
N ARG A 196 -8.39 -7.64 17.68
CA ARG A 196 -9.37 -8.17 18.66
C ARG A 196 -9.47 -9.70 18.60
N VAL A 197 -9.53 -10.25 17.38
CA VAL A 197 -9.54 -11.70 17.16
C VAL A 197 -8.27 -12.36 17.71
N LEU A 198 -7.08 -11.78 17.45
CA LEU A 198 -5.81 -12.27 18.02
C LEU A 198 -5.82 -12.23 19.55
N MET A 199 -6.36 -11.18 20.17
CA MET A 199 -6.49 -11.08 21.63
C MET A 199 -7.41 -12.17 22.21
N VAL A 200 -8.52 -12.51 21.54
CA VAL A 200 -9.39 -13.62 21.98
C VAL A 200 -8.72 -14.98 21.77
N LEU A 201 -8.03 -15.20 20.64
CA LEU A 201 -7.29 -16.45 20.38
C LEU A 201 -6.20 -16.68 21.44
N GLY A 202 -5.40 -15.65 21.75
CA GLY A 202 -4.40 -15.65 22.81
C GLY A 202 -4.97 -15.74 24.24
N GLY A 203 -6.29 -15.78 24.42
CA GLY A 203 -6.95 -15.92 25.73
C GLY A 203 -7.01 -14.64 26.57
N LEU A 204 -6.65 -13.48 26.00
CA LEU A 204 -6.64 -12.18 26.69
C LEU A 204 -8.03 -11.57 26.87
N ALA A 205 -9.04 -12.07 26.15
CA ALA A 205 -10.43 -11.65 26.24
C ALA A 205 -11.39 -12.78 25.88
N LYS A 206 -12.61 -12.77 26.47
CA LYS A 206 -13.66 -13.76 26.17
C LYS A 206 -14.42 -13.50 24.87
N SER A 207 -14.47 -12.24 24.43
CA SER A 207 -15.22 -11.80 23.25
C SER A 207 -14.58 -10.56 22.65
N THR A 208 -14.67 -10.41 21.33
CA THR A 208 -14.15 -9.26 20.58
C THR A 208 -14.94 -7.98 20.87
N ALA A 209 -16.23 -8.08 21.23
CA ALA A 209 -17.11 -6.95 21.50
C ALA A 209 -16.66 -6.09 22.71
N ASN A 210 -16.02 -6.71 23.70
CA ASN A 210 -15.63 -6.03 24.94
C ASN A 210 -14.27 -5.32 24.84
N ILE A 211 -13.60 -5.36 23.68
CA ILE A 211 -12.24 -4.86 23.52
C ILE A 211 -12.27 -3.46 22.88
N THR A 212 -11.88 -2.44 23.64
CA THR A 212 -11.87 -1.04 23.19
C THR A 212 -10.81 -0.77 22.12
N HIS A 213 -10.99 0.30 21.34
CA HIS A 213 -9.98 0.76 20.37
C HIS A 213 -8.60 0.99 21.03
N ASN A 214 -8.58 1.56 22.23
CA ASN A 214 -7.35 1.87 22.93
C ASN A 214 -6.60 0.62 23.39
N ALA A 215 -7.30 -0.41 23.87
CA ALA A 215 -6.68 -1.70 24.22
C ALA A 215 -6.01 -2.34 22.98
N VAL A 216 -6.70 -2.30 21.83
CA VAL A 216 -6.22 -2.86 20.55
C VAL A 216 -4.95 -2.19 20.03
N HIS A 217 -4.84 -0.86 20.14
CA HIS A 217 -3.75 -0.11 19.50
C HIS A 217 -2.64 0.36 20.45
N TYR A 218 -2.94 0.56 21.73
CA TYR A 218 -2.00 1.15 22.71
C TYR A 218 -1.72 0.24 23.91
N GLY A 219 -2.52 -0.80 24.16
CA GLY A 219 -2.36 -1.70 25.30
C GLY A 219 -1.12 -2.62 25.27
N LYS A 220 -0.37 -2.65 24.16
CA LYS A 220 0.83 -3.51 23.95
C LYS A 220 0.60 -5.01 24.20
N HIS A 221 -0.65 -5.46 24.11
CA HIS A 221 -1.07 -6.84 24.43
C HIS A 221 -0.65 -7.90 23.39
N LEU A 222 -0.36 -7.48 22.16
CA LEU A 222 -0.04 -8.38 21.05
C LEU A 222 1.45 -8.31 20.72
N GLN A 223 2.10 -9.46 20.68
CA GLN A 223 3.49 -9.57 20.25
C GLN A 223 3.61 -9.35 18.74
N LYS A 224 4.70 -8.71 18.33
CA LYS A 224 5.09 -8.59 16.94
C LYS A 224 6.28 -9.49 16.61
N LEU A 225 6.38 -9.91 15.36
CA LEU A 225 7.44 -10.81 14.92
C LEU A 225 8.83 -10.15 14.98
N ASP A 226 8.92 -8.83 14.84
CA ASP A 226 10.15 -8.05 14.98
C ASP A 226 10.69 -7.93 16.42
N SER A 227 9.92 -8.37 17.43
CA SER A 227 10.38 -8.43 18.83
C SER A 227 11.16 -9.70 19.19
N TYR A 228 11.16 -10.70 18.30
CA TYR A 228 11.89 -11.96 18.50
C TYR A 228 13.31 -11.88 17.93
N ASP A 229 14.19 -12.74 18.44
CA ASP A 229 15.53 -12.92 17.87
C ASP A 229 15.46 -13.53 16.45
N THR A 230 16.56 -13.46 15.71
CA THR A 230 16.64 -13.97 14.33
C THR A 230 16.20 -15.44 14.23
N LYS A 231 16.53 -16.30 15.20
CA LYS A 231 16.10 -17.71 15.21
C LYS A 231 14.61 -17.83 15.44
N GLY A 232 14.05 -17.09 16.41
CA GLY A 232 12.62 -17.03 16.70
C GLY A 232 11.77 -16.50 15.53
N ILE A 233 12.30 -15.54 14.76
CA ILE A 233 11.69 -15.05 13.51
C ILE A 233 11.62 -16.18 12.47
N TYR A 234 12.77 -16.79 12.13
CA TYR A 234 12.81 -17.83 11.10
C TYR A 234 12.02 -19.09 11.49
N LEU A 235 12.03 -19.49 12.77
CA LEU A 235 11.22 -20.60 13.26
C LEU A 235 9.74 -20.37 12.98
N ARG A 236 9.21 -19.19 13.30
CA ARG A 236 7.80 -18.85 13.07
C ARG A 236 7.49 -18.69 11.58
N LEU A 237 8.32 -17.98 10.81
CA LEU A 237 8.17 -17.89 9.36
C LEU A 237 8.17 -19.26 8.67
N LYS A 238 8.87 -20.27 9.21
CA LYS A 238 8.88 -21.64 8.69
C LYS A 238 7.69 -22.49 9.13
N THR A 239 7.15 -22.30 10.33
CA THR A 239 6.23 -23.27 10.99
C THR A 239 4.84 -22.74 11.32
N TYR A 240 4.58 -21.45 11.12
CA TYR A 240 3.32 -20.80 11.46
C TYR A 240 2.51 -20.46 10.20
N THR A 241 1.19 -20.53 10.30
CA THR A 241 0.25 -20.07 9.29
C THR A 241 0.41 -18.56 9.11
N LYS A 242 0.67 -18.10 7.89
CA LYS A 242 0.81 -16.69 7.54
C LYS A 242 -0.45 -16.20 6.83
N VAL A 243 -1.07 -15.15 7.35
CA VAL A 243 -2.28 -14.57 6.78
C VAL A 243 -2.16 -13.07 6.57
N ILE A 244 -2.72 -12.60 5.46
CA ILE A 244 -2.88 -11.19 5.12
C ILE A 244 -4.34 -10.93 4.74
N PHE A 245 -4.86 -9.78 5.18
CA PHE A 245 -6.14 -9.26 4.70
C PHE A 245 -5.88 -7.96 3.97
N VAL A 246 -6.27 -7.91 2.70
CA VAL A 246 -6.05 -6.78 1.80
C VAL A 246 -7.36 -6.08 1.48
N ARG A 247 -7.28 -4.93 0.80
CA ARG A 247 -8.42 -4.10 0.41
C ARG A 247 -8.10 -3.43 -0.91
N ASP A 248 -9.11 -3.11 -1.72
CA ASP A 248 -8.94 -2.26 -2.90
C ASP A 248 -8.14 -0.99 -2.52
N PRO A 249 -7.06 -0.65 -3.25
CA PRO A 249 -6.19 0.45 -2.87
C PRO A 249 -6.89 1.82 -2.76
N MET A 250 -7.88 2.13 -3.61
CA MET A 250 -8.63 3.39 -3.54
C MET A 250 -9.60 3.40 -2.37
N GLU A 251 -10.32 2.31 -2.11
CA GLU A 251 -11.12 2.18 -0.89
C GLU A 251 -10.28 2.30 0.39
N ARG A 252 -9.07 1.73 0.37
CA ARG A 252 -8.14 1.79 1.50
C ARG A 252 -7.63 3.22 1.71
N LEU A 253 -7.27 3.92 0.64
CA LEU A 253 -6.83 5.32 0.65
C LEU A 253 -7.93 6.25 1.16
N VAL A 254 -9.14 6.18 0.59
CA VAL A 254 -10.28 6.99 1.04
C VAL A 254 -10.64 6.64 2.48
N SER A 255 -10.61 5.36 2.87
CA SER A 255 -10.82 4.98 4.26
C SER A 255 -9.74 5.54 5.20
N ALA A 256 -8.50 5.74 4.75
CA ALA A 256 -7.45 6.39 5.52
C ALA A 256 -7.72 7.90 5.68
N PHE A 257 -8.00 8.61 4.59
CA PHE A 257 -8.34 10.04 4.62
C PHE A 257 -9.47 10.34 5.61
N ARG A 258 -10.60 9.64 5.45
CA ARG A 258 -11.81 9.80 6.29
C ARG A 258 -11.55 9.58 7.78
N ASP A 259 -10.71 8.61 8.10
CA ASP A 259 -10.33 8.26 9.48
C ASP A 259 -9.33 9.24 10.12
N LYS A 260 -8.56 9.99 9.32
CA LYS A 260 -7.48 10.86 9.80
C LYS A 260 -7.79 12.35 9.76
N PHE A 261 -8.68 12.80 8.85
CA PHE A 261 -8.86 14.23 8.55
C PHE A 261 -10.30 14.76 8.62
N GLU A 262 -11.34 13.90 8.55
CA GLU A 262 -12.75 14.36 8.62
C GLU A 262 -13.25 14.60 10.04
N HIS A 263 -12.64 13.92 11.01
CA HIS A 263 -13.02 13.98 12.43
C HIS A 263 -11.88 14.53 13.27
N PRO A 264 -12.14 15.22 14.40
CA PRO A 264 -11.11 15.76 15.28
C PRO A 264 -10.03 14.73 15.64
N ASN A 265 -8.77 15.02 15.28
CA ASN A 265 -7.66 14.11 15.47
C ASN A 265 -6.44 14.82 16.07
N SER A 266 -6.09 14.47 17.31
CA SER A 266 -5.01 15.10 18.09
C SER A 266 -3.60 14.85 17.56
N TYR A 267 -3.40 13.88 16.68
CA TYR A 267 -2.10 13.59 16.06
C TYR A 267 -2.07 14.00 14.59
N TYR A 268 -3.04 13.53 13.79
CA TYR A 268 -3.01 13.74 12.34
C TYR A 268 -3.24 15.19 11.93
N HIS A 269 -4.09 15.96 12.63
CA HIS A 269 -4.28 17.37 12.28
C HIS A 269 -3.01 18.20 12.61
N PRO A 270 -2.41 18.13 13.82
CA PRO A 270 -1.22 18.91 14.12
C PRO A 270 0.02 18.51 13.32
N VAL A 271 0.23 17.21 13.06
CA VAL A 271 1.44 16.71 12.38
C VAL A 271 1.30 16.79 10.86
N PHE A 272 0.29 16.13 10.29
CA PHE A 272 0.11 16.07 8.84
C PHE A 272 -0.73 17.24 8.32
N GLY A 273 -1.87 17.51 8.95
CA GLY A 273 -2.85 18.47 8.44
C GLY A 273 -2.29 19.89 8.32
N LYS A 274 -1.54 20.37 9.32
CA LYS A 274 -0.83 21.65 9.25
C LYS A 274 0.16 21.71 8.09
N ALA A 275 0.95 20.66 7.90
CA ALA A 275 1.98 20.60 6.86
C ALA A 275 1.36 20.55 5.45
N ILE A 276 0.28 19.77 5.29
CA ILE A 276 -0.51 19.69 4.05
C ILE A 276 -1.12 21.06 3.72
N ILE A 277 -1.88 21.65 4.65
CA ILE A 277 -2.54 22.94 4.44
C ILE A 277 -1.51 24.04 4.15
N LYS A 278 -0.41 24.10 4.91
CA LYS A 278 0.65 25.10 4.70
C LYS A 278 1.31 25.01 3.31
N LYS A 279 1.43 23.80 2.73
CA LYS A 279 2.12 23.61 1.44
C LYS A 279 1.19 23.71 0.23
N TYR A 280 -0.04 23.23 0.31
CA TYR A 280 -0.93 23.08 -0.86
C TYR A 280 -2.16 24.01 -0.87
N ARG A 281 -2.53 24.63 0.25
CA ARG A 281 -3.67 25.56 0.31
C ARG A 281 -3.24 26.99 0.01
N LEU A 282 -3.64 27.51 -1.16
CA LEU A 282 -3.55 28.94 -1.44
C LEU A 282 -4.44 29.73 -0.46
N ASN A 283 -3.91 30.83 0.09
CA ASN A 283 -4.62 31.72 1.02
C ASN A 283 -5.26 31.00 2.24
N ALA A 284 -4.53 30.03 2.82
CA ALA A 284 -4.97 29.29 3.99
C ALA A 284 -5.32 30.21 5.17
N ASP A 285 -6.49 30.01 5.77
CA ASP A 285 -6.92 30.80 6.92
C ASP A 285 -6.06 30.50 8.17
N SER A 286 -5.96 31.50 9.07
CA SER A 286 -5.10 31.37 10.26
C SER A 286 -5.54 30.22 11.19
N LYS A 287 -6.83 29.85 11.23
CA LYS A 287 -7.34 28.77 12.08
C LYS A 287 -6.96 27.40 11.51
N ALA A 288 -7.08 27.19 10.20
CA ALA A 288 -6.59 25.99 9.52
C ALA A 288 -5.08 25.83 9.67
N LEU A 289 -4.28 26.89 9.50
CA LEU A 289 -2.83 26.85 9.74
C LEU A 289 -2.47 26.54 11.21
N LYS A 290 -3.21 27.08 12.17
CA LYS A 290 -3.00 26.85 13.61
C LYS A 290 -3.45 25.47 14.10
N THR A 291 -4.44 24.85 13.46
CA THR A 291 -5.03 23.58 13.92
C THR A 291 -4.66 22.38 13.06
N GLY A 292 -4.50 22.57 11.74
CA GLY A 292 -4.38 21.51 10.75
C GLY A 292 -5.71 20.80 10.43
N SER A 293 -6.83 21.31 10.91
CA SER A 293 -8.16 20.75 10.66
C SER A 293 -8.72 21.16 9.31
N GLY A 294 -9.57 20.31 8.72
CA GLY A 294 -10.26 20.61 7.47
C GLY A 294 -9.38 20.47 6.23
N VAL A 295 -8.42 19.54 6.23
CA VAL A 295 -7.70 19.10 5.03
C VAL A 295 -8.71 18.53 4.03
N THR A 296 -8.68 19.00 2.79
CA THR A 296 -9.51 18.45 1.70
C THR A 296 -8.89 17.18 1.11
N PHE A 297 -9.70 16.33 0.46
CA PHE A 297 -9.17 15.14 -0.18
C PHE A 297 -8.15 15.49 -1.28
N LYS A 298 -8.42 16.53 -2.08
CA LYS A 298 -7.49 17.04 -3.09
C LYS A 298 -6.12 17.42 -2.53
N GLU A 299 -6.06 18.16 -1.43
CA GLU A 299 -4.78 18.54 -0.79
C GLU A 299 -4.05 17.31 -0.23
N PHE A 300 -4.79 16.32 0.29
CA PHE A 300 -4.21 15.04 0.72
C PHE A 300 -3.66 14.21 -0.46
N ILE A 301 -4.30 14.26 -1.63
CA ILE A 301 -3.77 13.64 -2.86
C ILE A 301 -2.51 14.35 -3.35
N GLN A 302 -2.49 15.69 -3.37
CA GLN A 302 -1.28 16.46 -3.69
C GLN A 302 -0.12 16.07 -2.76
N TYR A 303 -0.39 15.92 -1.46
CA TYR A 303 0.56 15.38 -0.48
C TYR A 303 1.02 13.94 -0.77
N LEU A 304 0.10 13.07 -1.18
CA LEU A 304 0.39 11.66 -1.48
C LEU A 304 1.28 11.50 -2.71
N LEU A 305 1.14 12.37 -3.71
CA LEU A 305 1.86 12.29 -4.98
C LEU A 305 3.19 13.06 -4.98
N ASP A 306 3.37 14.05 -4.09
CA ASP A 306 4.59 14.85 -3.98
C ASP A 306 5.81 14.02 -3.53
N SER A 307 6.89 14.02 -4.31
CA SER A 307 8.16 13.37 -3.95
C SER A 307 8.83 14.06 -2.75
N HIS A 308 8.63 15.36 -2.57
CA HIS A 308 9.18 16.21 -1.51
C HIS A 308 8.12 16.55 -0.44
N ARG A 309 7.24 15.58 -0.14
CA ARG A 309 6.14 15.76 0.83
C ARG A 309 6.66 16.16 2.22
N PRO A 310 6.03 17.12 2.92
CA PRO A 310 6.61 17.81 4.07
C PRO A 310 6.70 17.01 5.39
N VAL A 311 6.23 15.76 5.47
CA VAL A 311 6.28 14.95 6.70
C VAL A 311 6.79 13.52 6.43
N GLY A 312 6.28 12.85 5.39
CA GLY A 312 6.74 11.52 4.97
C GLY A 312 5.60 10.55 4.65
N MET A 313 5.92 9.26 4.50
CA MET A 313 4.90 8.24 4.27
C MET A 313 4.31 7.74 5.59
N ASP A 314 2.98 7.67 5.70
CA ASP A 314 2.30 7.01 6.82
C ASP A 314 1.80 5.63 6.39
N THR A 315 1.88 4.66 7.32
CA THR A 315 1.44 3.28 7.11
C THR A 315 -0.03 3.13 6.67
N HIS A 316 -0.90 4.11 6.93
CA HIS A 316 -2.30 4.07 6.54
C HIS A 316 -2.51 4.25 5.02
N TRP A 317 -1.55 4.87 4.32
CA TRP A 317 -1.59 5.07 2.86
C TRP A 317 -0.34 4.52 2.13
N GLU A 318 0.64 3.95 2.81
CA GLU A 318 1.77 3.22 2.18
C GLU A 318 1.33 1.91 1.47
N GLN A 319 1.96 1.52 0.35
CA GLN A 319 1.54 0.34 -0.43
C GLN A 319 1.58 -0.99 0.36
N ILE A 320 0.61 -1.88 0.13
CA ILE A 320 0.51 -3.21 0.75
C ILE A 320 1.77 -4.05 0.45
N SER A 321 2.26 -3.97 -0.79
CA SER A 321 3.51 -4.55 -1.26
C SER A 321 4.74 -4.13 -0.43
N ARG A 322 4.76 -2.91 0.15
CA ARG A 322 5.80 -2.41 1.06
C ARG A 322 5.50 -2.65 2.54
N LEU A 323 4.23 -2.78 2.92
CA LEU A 323 3.82 -3.02 4.30
C LEU A 323 4.03 -4.49 4.73
N CYS A 324 3.70 -5.44 3.86
CA CYS A 324 3.60 -6.86 4.19
C CYS A 324 4.47 -7.78 3.31
N TYR A 325 5.28 -7.20 2.41
CA TYR A 325 6.25 -7.89 1.55
C TYR A 325 5.76 -9.23 0.93
N PRO A 326 4.63 -9.28 0.21
CA PRO A 326 3.99 -10.54 -0.20
C PRO A 326 4.79 -11.40 -1.19
N CYS A 327 5.81 -10.85 -1.82
CA CYS A 327 6.76 -11.61 -2.65
C CYS A 327 8.00 -12.12 -1.90
N ALA A 328 8.21 -11.69 -0.65
CA ALA A 328 9.24 -12.24 0.24
C ALA A 328 8.65 -13.21 1.28
N ILE A 329 7.40 -13.00 1.68
CA ILE A 329 6.68 -13.78 2.70
C ILE A 329 5.60 -14.63 2.03
N ASN A 330 5.73 -15.96 2.10
CA ASN A 330 4.75 -16.89 1.53
C ASN A 330 3.49 -16.94 2.41
N TYR A 331 2.45 -16.21 2.02
CA TYR A 331 1.16 -16.21 2.71
C TYR A 331 0.35 -17.47 2.39
N ASP A 332 -0.18 -18.09 3.45
CA ASP A 332 -0.99 -19.31 3.40
C ASP A 332 -2.49 -19.02 3.21
N PHE A 333 -2.92 -17.80 3.54
CA PHE A 333 -4.28 -17.30 3.32
C PHE A 333 -4.26 -15.81 2.94
N ILE A 334 -5.09 -15.41 1.97
CA ILE A 334 -5.22 -14.04 1.47
C ILE A 334 -6.70 -13.67 1.49
N GLY A 335 -7.13 -12.97 2.54
CA GLY A 335 -8.49 -12.45 2.64
C GLY A 335 -8.64 -11.09 1.94
N LYS A 336 -9.83 -10.79 1.44
CA LYS A 336 -10.19 -9.48 0.87
C LYS A 336 -11.17 -8.75 1.79
N PHE A 337 -11.03 -7.44 1.94
CA PHE A 337 -11.92 -6.62 2.77
C PHE A 337 -13.34 -6.59 2.21
N GLU A 338 -13.46 -6.73 0.89
CA GLU A 338 -14.72 -6.76 0.15
C GLU A 338 -15.53 -8.04 0.47
N THR A 339 -14.85 -9.13 0.85
CA THR A 339 -15.42 -10.41 1.31
C THR A 339 -15.04 -10.73 2.76
N LEU A 340 -14.80 -9.70 3.58
CA LEU A 340 -14.10 -9.83 4.87
C LEU A 340 -14.76 -10.82 5.84
N GLU A 341 -16.08 -10.76 5.98
CA GLU A 341 -16.80 -11.58 6.95
C GLU A 341 -16.75 -13.07 6.58
N GLU A 342 -16.93 -13.38 5.29
CA GLU A 342 -16.82 -14.74 4.76
C GLU A 342 -15.39 -15.28 4.88
N ASP A 343 -14.40 -14.54 4.34
CA ASP A 343 -12.98 -14.91 4.38
C ASP A 343 -12.49 -15.12 5.82
N ALA A 344 -12.84 -14.19 6.72
CA ALA A 344 -12.39 -14.24 8.11
C ALA A 344 -13.02 -15.41 8.88
N ASN A 345 -14.32 -15.65 8.73
CA ASN A 345 -15.02 -16.73 9.41
C ASN A 345 -14.61 -18.11 8.84
N HIS A 346 -14.36 -18.22 7.54
CA HIS A 346 -13.76 -19.41 6.94
C HIS A 346 -12.34 -19.67 7.48
N PHE A 347 -11.49 -18.64 7.51
CA PHE A 347 -10.13 -18.74 8.06
C PHE A 347 -10.13 -19.17 9.53
N LEU A 348 -11.01 -18.61 10.36
CA LEU A 348 -11.13 -18.99 11.78
C LEU A 348 -11.54 -20.46 11.96
N LYS A 349 -12.41 -21.00 11.10
CA LYS A 349 -12.74 -22.43 11.08
C LYS A 349 -11.52 -23.29 10.72
N LEU A 350 -10.78 -22.93 9.66
CA LEU A 350 -9.56 -23.64 9.24
C LEU A 350 -8.46 -23.61 10.31
N LEU A 351 -8.35 -22.51 11.08
CA LEU A 351 -7.42 -22.36 12.19
C LEU A 351 -7.79 -23.24 13.41
N GLY A 352 -9.00 -23.79 13.47
CA GLY A 352 -9.53 -24.47 14.64
C GLY A 352 -9.83 -23.52 15.81
N ALA A 353 -10.23 -22.28 15.51
CA ALA A 353 -10.59 -21.29 16.51
C ALA A 353 -11.74 -21.76 17.44
N PRO A 354 -11.87 -21.20 18.66
CA PRO A 354 -12.92 -21.61 19.60
C PRO A 354 -14.32 -21.47 18.99
N LYS A 355 -15.19 -22.46 19.24
CA LYS A 355 -16.60 -22.41 18.82
C LYS A 355 -17.25 -21.13 19.40
N GLY A 356 -17.82 -20.30 18.52
CA GLY A 356 -18.41 -19.01 18.88
C GLY A 356 -17.51 -17.78 18.63
N LEU A 357 -16.22 -17.97 18.32
CA LEU A 357 -15.39 -16.85 17.83
C LEU A 357 -15.68 -16.61 16.34
N ALA A 358 -16.35 -15.50 16.05
CA ALA A 358 -16.55 -14.96 14.71
C ALA A 358 -15.82 -13.62 14.53
N PHE A 359 -15.58 -13.22 13.28
CA PHE A 359 -15.03 -11.91 12.98
C PHE A 359 -16.05 -10.80 13.28
N PRO A 360 -15.69 -9.75 14.06
CA PRO A 360 -16.67 -8.74 14.45
C PRO A 360 -17.01 -7.78 13.30
N ASN A 361 -18.31 -7.62 13.04
CA ASN A 361 -18.85 -6.75 11.98
C ASN A 361 -19.12 -5.29 12.44
N PHE A 362 -18.79 -4.91 13.69
CA PHE A 362 -18.89 -3.50 14.10
C PHE A 362 -17.75 -2.63 13.51
N LYS A 363 -18.01 -1.32 13.37
CA LYS A 363 -17.02 -0.33 12.90
C LYS A 363 -16.28 0.26 14.11
N ASP A 364 -14.96 0.10 14.14
CA ASP A 364 -14.07 0.39 15.28
C ASP A 364 -14.04 1.85 15.75
N ARG A 365 -14.09 2.80 14.80
CA ARG A 365 -14.12 4.24 15.06
C ARG A 365 -15.15 4.91 14.17
N HIS A 366 -15.72 6.02 14.63
CA HIS A 366 -16.72 6.80 13.90
C HIS A 366 -17.88 5.90 13.46
N SER A 367 -18.40 5.09 14.40
CA SER A 367 -19.26 3.93 14.11
C SER A 367 -20.55 4.27 13.37
N THR A 368 -21.02 5.51 13.50
CA THR A 368 -22.20 6.09 12.86
C THR A 368 -22.05 6.35 11.37
N ASP A 369 -20.86 6.73 10.87
CA ASP A 369 -20.73 7.05 9.44
C ASP A 369 -20.64 5.80 8.56
N ARG A 370 -21.30 5.87 7.40
CA ARG A 370 -21.26 4.87 6.32
C ARG A 370 -19.82 4.37 6.08
N ARG A 371 -19.64 3.04 6.09
CA ARG A 371 -18.37 2.39 5.73
C ARG A 371 -17.96 2.85 4.33
N THR A 372 -16.68 3.16 4.11
CA THR A 372 -16.16 3.38 2.76
C THR A 372 -16.43 2.13 1.93
N ASN A 373 -16.93 2.33 0.71
CA ASN A 373 -17.13 1.33 -0.33
C ASN A 373 -16.99 2.02 -1.71
N ALA A 374 -17.13 1.29 -2.81
CA ALA A 374 -17.03 1.82 -4.18
C ALA A 374 -17.78 3.14 -4.44
N ASP A 375 -19.04 3.29 -4.04
CA ASP A 375 -19.79 4.55 -4.27
C ASP A 375 -19.17 5.74 -3.54
N VAL A 376 -18.73 5.50 -2.29
CA VAL A 376 -18.05 6.53 -1.48
C VAL A 376 -16.73 6.90 -2.15
N VAL A 377 -15.95 5.93 -2.63
CA VAL A 377 -14.73 6.20 -3.41
C VAL A 377 -15.03 7.03 -4.65
N LYS A 378 -16.09 6.72 -5.40
CA LYS A 378 -16.50 7.47 -6.59
C LYS A 378 -16.75 8.96 -6.27
N GLN A 379 -17.30 9.27 -5.10
CA GLN A 379 -17.51 10.66 -4.64
C GLN A 379 -16.18 11.39 -4.43
N TYR A 380 -15.23 10.85 -3.65
CA TYR A 380 -13.93 11.51 -3.47
C TYR A 380 -13.10 11.59 -4.75
N LEU A 381 -13.20 10.57 -5.62
CA LEU A 381 -12.50 10.57 -6.91
C LEU A 381 -13.10 11.57 -7.92
N SER A 382 -14.34 12.03 -7.76
CA SER A 382 -14.89 13.10 -8.62
C SER A 382 -14.44 14.51 -8.21
N GLU A 383 -13.87 14.68 -7.01
CA GLU A 383 -13.29 15.95 -6.54
C GLU A 383 -11.90 16.26 -7.14
N ILE A 384 -11.27 15.28 -7.83
CA ILE A 384 -9.90 15.37 -8.33
C ILE A 384 -9.78 15.14 -9.84
N PRO A 385 -8.80 15.77 -10.53
CA PRO A 385 -8.56 15.57 -11.96
C PRO A 385 -8.29 14.12 -12.35
N ALA A 386 -8.58 13.77 -13.61
CA ALA A 386 -8.26 12.46 -14.18
C ALA A 386 -6.75 12.13 -14.15
N SER A 387 -5.88 13.14 -14.28
CA SER A 387 -4.43 13.02 -14.10
C SER A 387 -4.04 12.53 -12.71
N ASP A 388 -4.77 12.97 -11.69
CA ASP A 388 -4.47 12.66 -10.29
C ASP A 388 -5.02 11.26 -9.97
N ARG A 389 -6.22 10.93 -10.46
CA ARG A 389 -6.77 9.56 -10.45
C ARG A 389 -5.79 8.54 -11.06
N GLN A 390 -5.21 8.86 -12.22
CA GLN A 390 -4.18 8.04 -12.88
C GLN A 390 -2.91 7.90 -12.01
N GLN A 391 -2.38 9.00 -11.49
CA GLN A 391 -1.15 8.97 -10.67
C GLN A 391 -1.33 8.21 -9.35
N ILE A 392 -2.50 8.27 -8.71
CA ILE A 392 -2.81 7.45 -7.52
C ILE A 392 -2.87 5.97 -7.91
N TYR A 393 -3.44 5.63 -9.06
CA TYR A 393 -3.42 4.26 -9.57
C TYR A 393 -1.98 3.78 -9.83
N ASP A 394 -1.15 4.57 -10.51
CA ASP A 394 0.28 4.27 -10.71
C ASP A 394 1.00 4.06 -9.37
N PHE A 395 0.71 4.90 -8.37
CA PHE A 395 1.25 4.80 -7.02
C PHE A 395 0.90 3.48 -6.31
N TYR A 396 -0.27 2.88 -6.59
CA TYR A 396 -0.70 1.58 -6.07
C TYR A 396 -0.65 0.43 -7.09
N TYR A 397 -0.02 0.63 -8.26
CA TYR A 397 -0.12 -0.27 -9.41
C TYR A 397 0.24 -1.73 -9.08
N LEU A 398 1.29 -1.93 -8.29
CA LEU A 398 1.72 -3.25 -7.85
C LEU A 398 0.69 -3.93 -6.96
N ASP A 399 0.00 -3.20 -6.07
CA ASP A 399 -1.03 -3.77 -5.20
C ASP A 399 -2.28 -4.17 -6.03
N TYR A 400 -2.63 -3.38 -7.04
CA TYR A 400 -3.72 -3.69 -7.98
C TYR A 400 -3.49 -5.02 -8.71
N LEU A 401 -2.29 -5.18 -9.31
CA LEU A 401 -1.90 -6.42 -10.00
C LEU A 401 -1.77 -7.60 -9.05
N MET A 402 -1.07 -7.42 -7.92
CA MET A 402 -0.71 -8.48 -6.97
C MET A 402 -1.92 -9.17 -6.35
N PHE A 403 -3.03 -8.44 -6.18
CA PHE A 403 -4.25 -8.96 -5.55
C PHE A 403 -5.45 -9.05 -6.51
N ASN A 404 -5.23 -8.87 -7.82
CA ASN A 404 -6.27 -8.85 -8.85
C ASN A 404 -7.46 -7.96 -8.44
N TYR A 405 -7.19 -6.67 -8.30
CA TYR A 405 -8.22 -5.64 -8.15
C TYR A 405 -8.51 -4.99 -9.50
N THR A 406 -9.78 -4.69 -9.77
CA THR A 406 -10.21 -4.03 -10.99
C THR A 406 -9.73 -2.58 -11.00
N VAL A 407 -9.12 -2.17 -12.10
CA VAL A 407 -8.57 -0.82 -12.26
C VAL A 407 -9.70 0.23 -12.30
N PRO A 408 -9.61 1.36 -11.56
CA PRO A 408 -10.68 2.36 -11.48
C PRO A 408 -10.93 3.20 -12.77
N TYR A 409 -10.46 2.77 -13.95
CA TYR A 409 -10.66 3.49 -15.22
C TYR A 409 -12.12 3.55 -15.71
N ALA A 410 -13.02 2.78 -15.10
CA ALA A 410 -14.43 2.69 -15.51
C ALA A 410 -15.35 3.76 -14.88
N TRP A 411 -14.81 4.72 -14.12
CA TRP A 411 -15.62 5.76 -13.47
C TRP A 411 -15.64 7.05 -14.32
N PRO A 412 -16.75 7.35 -15.04
CA PRO A 412 -16.88 8.59 -15.80
C PRO A 412 -16.73 9.82 -14.89
#